data_AF-A0A2E6XNF8-F1
#
_entry.id   AF-A0A2E6XNF8-F1
#
_cell.length_a   1.000
_cell.length_b   1.000
_cell.length_c   1.000
_cell.angle_alpha   90.00
_cell.angle_beta   90.00
_cell.angle_gamma   90.00
#
_symmetry.space_group_name_H-M   'P 1'
#
loop_
_entity.id
_entity.type
_entity.pdbx_description
1 polymer ?
#
loop_
_entity_poly.entity_id
_entity_poly.type
_entity_poly.pdbx_seq_one_letter_code
_entity_poly.pdbx_strand_id
1 'polypeptide(L)'
;MNDYLTIIGAGLAGSEAAWQAAERGIPVVLYEMRSIKNTAAHKTDNCAELVCSNSLGNNLPYSAPYILKEELRNLNSIIISAGDNN
;
A
#
# COMPACT_ATOMS: atom_id res chain seq x y z
N MET A 1 -4.32 -19.42 19.41
CA MET A 1 -3.61 -18.37 18.65
C MET A 1 -4.16 -18.45 17.23
N ASN A 2 -4.48 -17.34 16.59
CA ASN A 2 -4.96 -17.39 15.22
C ASN A 2 -3.76 -17.52 14.27
N ASP A 3 -3.89 -18.36 13.24
CA ASP A 3 -2.81 -18.66 12.27
C ASP A 3 -2.75 -17.61 11.14
N TYR A 4 -3.18 -16.37 11.40
CA TYR A 4 -3.22 -15.30 10.42
C TYR A 4 -2.77 -13.95 10.99
N LEU A 5 -2.21 -13.11 10.13
CA LEU A 5 -1.85 -11.73 10.43
C LEU A 5 -3.04 -10.81 10.16
N THR A 6 -3.48 -10.10 11.20
CA THR A 6 -4.53 -9.07 11.07
C THR A 6 -3.92 -7.73 10.73
N ILE A 7 -4.45 -7.07 9.69
CA ILE A 7 -4.07 -5.71 9.30
C ILE A 7 -5.34 -4.85 9.31
N ILE A 8 -5.27 -3.71 10.00
CA ILE A 8 -6.39 -2.78 10.15
C ILE A 8 -6.13 -1.54 9.30
N GLY A 9 -6.98 -1.35 8.28
CA GLY A 9 -6.91 -0.26 7.30
C GLY A 9 -6.18 -0.67 6.03
N ALA A 10 -6.80 -0.42 4.88
CA ALA A 10 -6.26 -0.70 3.54
C ALA A 10 -5.80 0.58 2.81
N GLY A 11 -5.17 1.50 3.55
CA GLY A 11 -4.42 2.61 2.95
C GLY A 11 -3.12 2.13 2.29
N LEU A 12 -2.28 3.04 1.79
CA LEU A 12 -1.01 2.67 1.13
C LEU A 12 -0.17 1.70 1.98
N ALA A 13 0.05 2.02 3.26
CA ALA A 13 0.84 1.19 4.16
C ALA A 13 0.18 -0.16 4.50
N GLY A 14 -1.13 -0.18 4.71
CA GLY A 14 -1.86 -1.40 5.06
C GLY A 14 -1.96 -2.38 3.89
N SER A 15 -2.18 -1.85 2.68
CA SER A 15 -2.15 -2.64 1.44
C SER A 15 -0.75 -3.23 1.18
N GLU A 16 0.31 -2.44 1.36
CA GLU A 16 1.69 -2.93 1.21
C GLU A 16 2.03 -3.98 2.27
N ALA A 17 1.64 -3.76 3.54
CA ALA A 17 1.84 -4.75 4.61
C ALA A 17 1.10 -6.06 4.32
N ALA A 18 -0.14 -5.99 3.82
CA ALA A 18 -0.93 -7.17 3.45
C ALA A 18 -0.28 -7.93 2.30
N TRP A 19 0.18 -7.20 1.28
CA TRP A 19 0.89 -7.76 0.13
C TRP A 19 2.17 -8.48 0.56
N GLN A 20 3.03 -7.80 1.32
CA GLN A 20 4.31 -8.36 1.77
C GLN A 20 4.14 -9.60 2.65
N ALA A 21 3.12 -9.65 3.51
CA ALA A 21 2.82 -10.83 4.32
C ALA A 21 2.26 -11.98 3.46
N ALA A 22 1.34 -11.69 2.55
CA ALA A 22 0.76 -12.69 1.65
C ALA A 22 1.80 -13.31 0.70
N GLU A 23 2.71 -12.50 0.13
CA GLU A 23 3.83 -12.97 -0.72
C GLU A 23 4.78 -13.92 0.02
N ARG A 24 4.80 -13.88 1.36
CA ARG A 24 5.59 -14.77 2.22
C ARG A 24 4.79 -15.98 2.71
N GLY A 25 3.59 -16.21 2.18
CA GLY A 25 2.72 -17.33 2.53
C GLY A 25 2.05 -17.20 3.90
N ILE A 26 2.06 -16.00 4.51
CA ILE A 26 1.36 -15.75 5.77
C ILE A 26 -0.11 -15.47 5.43
N PRO A 27 -1.09 -16.21 6.00
CA PRO A 27 -2.50 -15.87 5.85
C PRO A 27 -2.78 -14.47 6.41
N VAL A 28 -3.43 -13.61 5.63
CA VAL A 28 -3.74 -12.23 6.02
C VAL A 28 -5.24 -12.02 6.09
N VAL A 29 -5.67 -11.31 7.13
CA VAL A 29 -7.01 -10.71 7.18
C VAL A 29 -6.85 -9.20 7.18
N LEU A 30 -7.23 -8.57 6.07
CA LEU A 30 -7.21 -7.13 5.89
C LEU A 30 -8.60 -6.55 6.16
N TYR A 31 -8.71 -5.72 7.19
CA TYR A 31 -9.95 -5.01 7.51
C TYR A 31 -9.95 -3.62 6.91
N GLU A 32 -10.99 -3.30 6.14
CA GLU A 32 -11.21 -1.97 5.59
C GLU A 32 -12.65 -1.52 5.89
N MET A 33 -12.79 -0.31 6.44
CA MET A 33 -14.10 0.24 6.79
C MET A 33 -14.82 0.85 5.60
N ARG A 34 -14.11 1.30 4.56
CA ARG A 34 -14.64 2.12 3.46
C ARG A 34 -15.72 1.44 2.63
N SER A 35 -15.77 0.11 2.59
CA SER A 35 -16.85 -0.66 1.95
C SER A 35 -18.21 -0.49 2.64
N ILE A 36 -18.22 -0.13 3.93
CA ILE A 36 -19.43 0.11 4.74
C ILE A 36 -19.60 1.60 5.05
N LYS A 37 -18.50 2.27 5.41
CA LYS A 37 -18.48 3.67 5.81
C LYS A 37 -17.31 4.40 5.15
N ASN A 38 -17.64 5.19 4.14
CA ASN A 38 -16.66 6.03 3.47
C ASN A 38 -16.33 7.31 4.28
N THR A 39 -15.31 8.05 3.84
CA THR A 39 -14.89 9.33 4.43
C THR A 39 -14.95 10.43 3.36
N ALA A 40 -15.00 11.70 3.76
CA ALA A 40 -15.04 12.83 2.82
C ALA A 40 -13.81 12.93 1.90
N ALA A 41 -12.67 12.33 2.27
CA ALA A 41 -11.45 12.35 1.47
C ALA A 41 -11.44 11.30 0.34
N HIS A 42 -12.17 10.20 0.52
CA HIS A 42 -12.12 9.03 -0.36
C HIS A 42 -13.31 9.04 -1.32
N LYS A 43 -13.06 8.66 -2.57
CA LYS A 43 -14.04 8.57 -3.65
C LYS A 43 -14.42 7.12 -3.96
N THR A 44 -13.62 6.16 -3.51
CA THR A 44 -13.85 4.73 -3.73
C THR A 44 -13.72 3.96 -2.42
N ASP A 45 -14.08 2.68 -2.45
CA ASP A 45 -13.81 1.71 -1.41
C ASP A 45 -12.55 0.85 -1.70
N ASN A 46 -11.81 1.20 -2.75
CA ASN A 46 -10.62 0.47 -3.16
C ASN A 46 -9.47 0.63 -2.15
N CYS A 47 -8.65 -0.41 -2.07
CA CYS A 47 -7.40 -0.38 -1.32
C CYS A 47 -6.43 0.64 -1.94
N ALA A 48 -5.57 1.25 -1.10
CA ALA A 48 -4.48 2.14 -1.52
C ALA A 48 -4.90 3.39 -2.35
N GLU A 49 -6.13 3.90 -2.18
CA GLU A 49 -6.57 5.12 -2.85
C GLU A 49 -5.69 6.34 -2.47
N LEU A 50 -5.25 7.09 -3.48
CA LEU A 50 -4.59 8.40 -3.31
C LEU A 50 -5.65 9.50 -3.21
N VAL A 51 -5.75 10.15 -2.05
CA VAL A 51 -6.79 11.16 -1.75
C VAL A 51 -6.31 12.61 -1.83
N CYS A 52 -5.01 12.83 -2.10
CA CYS A 52 -4.41 14.15 -2.17
C CYS A 52 -3.60 14.28 -3.47
N SER A 53 -2.27 14.39 -3.39
CA SER A 53 -1.39 14.37 -4.56
C SER A 53 -1.30 12.96 -5.15
N ASN A 54 -1.15 12.88 -6.47
CA ASN A 54 -0.81 11.66 -7.19
C ASN A 54 0.71 11.41 -7.27
N SER A 55 1.53 12.29 -6.69
CA SER A 55 2.99 12.14 -6.68
C SER A 55 3.44 11.20 -5.56
N LEU A 56 4.22 10.17 -5.91
CA LEU A 56 4.94 9.30 -4.97
C LEU A 56 6.36 9.82 -4.65
N GLY A 57 6.57 11.13 -4.81
CA GLY A 57 7.87 11.78 -4.65
C GLY A 57 8.75 11.72 -5.90
N ASN A 58 9.79 12.56 -5.93
CA ASN A 58 10.66 12.73 -7.11
C ASN A 58 11.53 11.48 -7.39
N ASN A 59 12.06 11.39 -8.61
CA ASN A 59 13.02 10.37 -9.05
C ASN A 59 14.46 10.92 -9.16
N LEU A 60 14.78 12.01 -8.45
CA LEU A 60 16.13 12.56 -8.47
C LEU A 60 17.07 11.56 -7.77
N PRO A 61 18.15 11.09 -8.43
CA PRO A 61 19.09 10.16 -7.83
C PRO A 61 19.57 10.63 -6.47
N TYR A 62 19.67 9.68 -5.53
CA TYR A 62 20.09 9.90 -4.14
C TYR A 62 19.15 10.75 -3.27
N SER A 63 17.98 11.16 -3.77
CA SER A 63 16.95 11.75 -2.90
C SER A 63 16.31 10.69 -2.01
N ALA A 64 15.79 11.10 -0.85
CA ALA A 64 15.13 10.16 0.07
C ALA A 64 13.94 9.40 -0.59
N PRO A 65 13.03 10.05 -1.35
CA PRO A 65 11.98 9.33 -2.08
C PRO A 65 12.52 8.37 -3.13
N TYR A 66 13.60 8.75 -3.83
CA TYR A 66 14.23 7.88 -4.82
C TYR A 66 14.77 6.61 -4.17
N ILE A 67 15.59 6.74 -3.12
CA ILE A 67 16.19 5.59 -2.42
C ILE A 67 15.09 4.67 -1.87
N LEU A 68 14.07 5.22 -1.23
CA LEU A 68 12.97 4.42 -0.69
C LEU A 68 12.22 3.66 -1.80
N LYS A 69 12.02 4.27 -2.97
CA LYS A 69 11.39 3.58 -4.10
C LYS A 69 12.26 2.47 -4.66
N GLU A 70 13.58 2.67 -4.76
CA GLU A 70 14.51 1.61 -5.17
C GLU A 70 14.49 0.43 -4.19
N GLU A 71 14.48 0.69 -2.88
CA GLU A 71 14.34 -0.35 -1.84
C GLU A 71 13.01 -1.10 -1.97
N LEU A 72 11.91 -0.37 -2.16
CA LEU A 72 10.58 -0.96 -2.33
C LEU A 72 10.47 -1.79 -3.63
N ARG A 73 11.12 -1.37 -4.72
CA ARG A 73 11.21 -2.18 -5.95
C ARG A 73 11.95 -3.49 -5.70
N ASN A 74 13.07 -3.45 -4.98
CA ASN A 74 13.83 -4.65 -4.62
C ASN A 74 13.03 -5.60 -3.69
N LEU A 75 12.02 -5.07 -3.00
CA LEU A 75 11.10 -5.81 -2.14
C LEU A 75 9.78 -6.19 -2.84
N ASN A 76 9.70 -6.07 -4.17
CA ASN A 76 8.48 -6.37 -4.95
C ASN A 76 7.24 -5.60 -4.46
N SER A 77 7.39 -4.32 -4.14
CA SER A 77 6.29 -3.48 -3.67
C SER A 77 5.18 -3.36 -4.71
N ILE A 78 3.95 -3.72 -4.30
CA ILE A 78 2.77 -3.57 -5.14
C ILE A 78 2.43 -2.09 -5.38
N ILE A 79 2.64 -1.24 -4.38
CA ILE A 79 2.35 0.20 -4.49
C ILE A 79 3.28 0.88 -5.49
N ILE A 80 4.59 0.63 -5.41
CA ILE A 80 5.55 1.23 -6.34
C ILE A 80 5.39 0.63 -7.74
N SER A 81 5.17 -0.68 -7.85
CA SER A 81 4.87 -1.32 -9.14
C SER A 81 3.61 -0.74 -9.80
N ALA A 82 2.55 -0.48 -9.05
CA ALA A 82 1.35 0.17 -9.59
C ALA A 82 1.61 1.63 -9.99
N GLY A 83 2.45 2.35 -9.24
CA GLY A 83 2.87 3.72 -9.57
C GLY A 83 3.73 3.80 -10.83
N ASP A 84 4.62 2.83 -11.05
CA ASP A 84 5.50 2.77 -12.23
C ASP A 84 4.73 2.41 -13.53
N ASN A 85 3.54 1.82 -13.41
CA ASN A 85 2.68 1.40 -14.54
C ASN A 85 1.53 2.38 -14.86
N ASN A 86 1.43 3.52 -14.16
CA ASN A 86 0.47 4.60 -14.45
C ASN A 86 1.03 5.62 -15.44
#